data_AF-A0A537R0U8-F1
#
_entry.id   AF-A0A537R0U8-F1
#
_cell.length_a   1.000
_cell.length_b   1.000
_cell.length_c   1.000
_cell.angle_alpha   90.00
_cell.angle_beta   90.00
_cell.angle_gamma   90.00
#
_symmetry.space_group_name_H-M   'P 1'
#
loop_
_entity.id
_entity.type
_entity.pdbx_description
1 polymer ?
#
loop_
_entity_poly.entity_id
_entity_poly.type
_entity_poly.pdbx_seq_one_letter_code
_entity_poly.pdbx_strand_id
1 'polypeptide(L)'
;MTAGGLDRDRLARVLGMLGSAHDGEIIAAARQAERLRADAGLTWTDIVIPRLSAPQRRQNVGPVADLVAFVLEHGDTLTEWEIGFVEGVARQRFRLSPKQREILDRLVQKAQRAEARAA
;
A
#
# COMPACT_ATOMS: atom_id res chain seq x y z
N MET A 1 -3.27 18.72 -13.90
CA MET A 1 -4.55 17.97 -13.79
C MET A 1 -4.23 16.66 -13.10
N THR A 2 -4.60 16.55 -11.82
CA THR A 2 -4.31 15.37 -10.99
C THR A 2 -5.15 14.19 -11.46
N ALA A 3 -4.49 13.10 -11.83
CA ALA A 3 -5.12 11.86 -12.26
C ALA A 3 -6.14 11.39 -11.21
N GLY A 4 -7.42 11.38 -11.57
CA GLY A 4 -8.45 10.71 -10.78
C GLY A 4 -8.09 9.24 -10.71
N GLY A 5 -7.84 8.73 -9.50
CA GLY A 5 -7.59 7.31 -9.31
C GLY A 5 -8.77 6.47 -9.84
N LEU A 6 -8.47 5.28 -10.36
CA LEU A 6 -9.50 4.34 -10.76
C LEU A 6 -10.33 3.91 -9.54
N ASP A 7 -11.62 4.21 -9.55
CA ASP A 7 -12.59 3.68 -8.58
C ASP A 7 -12.79 2.17 -8.84
N ARG A 8 -12.01 1.36 -8.11
CA ARG A 8 -11.98 -0.10 -8.28
C ARG A 8 -13.29 -0.77 -7.83
N ASP A 9 -13.99 -0.22 -6.85
CA ASP A 9 -15.27 -0.75 -6.38
C ASP A 9 -16.39 -0.49 -7.40
N ARG A 10 -16.38 0.68 -8.02
CA ARG A 10 -17.26 0.96 -9.15
C ARG A 10 -16.95 0.08 -10.36
N LEU A 11 -15.67 -0.12 -10.69
CA LEU A 11 -15.28 -1.01 -11.79
C LEU A 11 -15.72 -2.46 -11.51
N ALA A 12 -15.52 -2.97 -10.29
CA ALA A 12 -15.92 -4.33 -9.91
C ALA A 12 -17.44 -4.53 -10.04
N ARG A 13 -18.24 -3.56 -9.59
CA ARG A 13 -19.71 -3.60 -9.76
C ARG A 13 -20.13 -3.67 -11.23
N VAL A 14 -19.51 -2.85 -12.08
CA VAL A 14 -19.79 -2.84 -13.53
C VAL A 14 -19.39 -4.16 -14.18
N LEU A 15 -18.21 -4.69 -13.85
CA LEU A 15 -17.76 -5.99 -14.36
C LEU A 15 -18.66 -7.15 -13.90
N GLY A 16 -19.29 -7.05 -12.72
CA GLY A 16 -20.29 -8.01 -12.26
C GLY A 16 -21.52 -8.11 -13.17
N MET A 17 -21.88 -7.03 -13.87
CA MET A 17 -23.02 -7.03 -14.81
C MET A 17 -22.74 -7.76 -16.12
N LEU A 18 -21.48 -8.14 -16.39
CA LEU A 18 -21.12 -8.95 -17.56
C LEU A 18 -21.72 -10.38 -17.49
N GLY A 19 -22.19 -10.81 -16.31
CA GLY A 19 -22.90 -12.07 -16.12
C GLY A 19 -24.44 -11.96 -16.25
N SER A 20 -24.98 -10.83 -16.71
CA SER A 20 -26.43 -10.66 -16.88
C SER A 20 -27.01 -11.61 -17.93
N ALA A 21 -28.30 -11.95 -17.81
CA ALA A 21 -29.06 -12.69 -18.81
C ALA A 21 -29.49 -11.83 -20.02
N HIS A 22 -29.24 -10.52 -19.97
CA HIS A 22 -29.65 -9.58 -21.01
C HIS A 22 -28.43 -9.00 -21.74
N ASP A 23 -28.30 -9.28 -23.03
CA ASP A 23 -27.19 -8.82 -23.87
C ASP A 23 -27.01 -7.29 -23.84
N GLY A 24 -28.10 -6.53 -23.75
CA GLY A 24 -28.05 -5.07 -23.66
C GLY A 24 -27.33 -4.59 -22.40
N GLU A 25 -27.51 -5.27 -21.27
CA GLU A 25 -26.85 -4.94 -20.01
C GLU A 25 -25.37 -5.32 -20.06
N ILE A 26 -25.03 -6.46 -20.66
CA ILE A 26 -23.64 -6.89 -20.88
C ILE A 26 -22.90 -5.84 -21.72
N ILE A 27 -23.48 -5.39 -22.84
CA ILE A 27 -22.86 -4.39 -23.72
C ILE A 27 -22.70 -3.05 -23.01
N ALA A 28 -23.70 -2.62 -22.25
CA ALA A 28 -23.64 -1.38 -21.49
C ALA A 28 -22.53 -1.43 -20.41
N ALA A 29 -22.43 -2.56 -19.71
CA ALA A 29 -21.40 -2.82 -18.71
C ALA A 29 -20.00 -2.78 -19.32
N ALA A 30 -19.78 -3.49 -20.43
CA ALA A 30 -18.50 -3.50 -21.13
C ALA A 30 -18.06 -2.09 -21.56
N ARG A 31 -18.98 -1.30 -22.15
CA ARG A 31 -18.72 0.10 -22.53
C ARG A 31 -18.42 0.99 -21.33
N GLN A 32 -19.05 0.74 -20.18
CA GLN A 32 -18.80 1.50 -18.97
C GLN A 32 -17.45 1.14 -18.33
N ALA A 33 -17.10 -0.14 -18.29
CA ALA A 33 -15.80 -0.59 -17.80
C ALA A 33 -14.65 -0.01 -18.63
N GLU A 34 -14.82 0.02 -19.96
CA GLU A 34 -13.82 0.59 -20.87
C GLU A 34 -13.66 2.11 -20.69
N ARG A 35 -14.75 2.86 -20.47
CA ARG A 35 -14.68 4.29 -20.12
C ARG A 35 -13.92 4.53 -18.83
N LEU A 36 -14.24 3.78 -17.77
CA LEU A 36 -13.55 3.90 -16.48
C LEU A 36 -12.04 3.63 -16.60
N ARG A 37 -11.67 2.61 -17.40
CA ARG A 37 -10.28 2.31 -17.70
C ARG A 37 -9.59 3.46 -18.46
N ALA A 38 -10.24 3.96 -19.51
CA ALA A 38 -9.71 5.03 -20.36
C ALA A 38 -9.55 6.35 -19.59
N ASP A 39 -10.55 6.74 -18.79
CA ASP A 39 -10.53 7.94 -17.95
C ASP A 39 -9.41 7.89 -16.91
N ALA A 40 -9.09 6.69 -16.40
CA ALA A 40 -7.98 6.46 -15.48
C ALA A 40 -6.60 6.41 -16.18
N GLY A 41 -6.54 6.36 -17.51
CA GLY A 41 -5.30 6.24 -18.27
C GLY A 41 -4.54 4.93 -18.02
N LEU A 42 -5.23 3.88 -17.58
CA LEU A 42 -4.63 2.58 -17.23
C LEU A 42 -4.86 1.55 -18.33
N THR A 43 -3.98 0.56 -18.45
CA THR A 43 -4.23 -0.63 -19.28
C THR A 43 -4.94 -1.72 -18.49
N TRP A 44 -5.56 -2.69 -19.15
CA TRP A 44 -6.13 -3.86 -18.46
C TRP A 44 -5.08 -4.63 -17.65
N THR A 45 -3.84 -4.67 -18.15
CA THR A 45 -2.69 -5.25 -17.45
C THR A 45 -2.44 -4.54 -16.12
N ASP A 46 -2.52 -3.20 -16.07
CA ASP A 46 -2.34 -2.41 -14.83
C ASP A 46 -3.45 -2.64 -13.79
N ILE A 47 -4.62 -3.11 -14.25
CA ILE A 47 -5.81 -3.31 -13.42
C ILE A 47 -5.88 -4.74 -12.89
N VAL A 48 -5.72 -5.73 -13.79
CA VAL A 48 -5.95 -7.15 -13.54
C VAL A 48 -4.71 -7.84 -12.96
N ILE A 49 -3.52 -7.50 -13.45
CA ILE A 49 -2.30 -8.04 -12.89
C ILE A 49 -2.05 -7.29 -11.58
N PRO A 50 -2.01 -7.98 -10.43
CA PRO A 50 -1.53 -7.37 -9.21
C PRO A 50 -0.10 -6.97 -9.51
N ARG A 51 0.17 -5.65 -9.59
CA ARG A 51 1.56 -5.22 -9.46
C ARG A 51 1.98 -5.72 -8.09
N LEU A 52 2.90 -6.68 -8.04
CA LEU A 52 3.74 -6.83 -6.87
C LEU A 52 4.20 -5.41 -6.58
N SER A 53 3.70 -4.83 -5.49
CA SER A 53 4.09 -3.48 -5.11
C SER A 53 5.60 -3.51 -5.05
N ALA A 54 6.27 -2.92 -6.05
CA ALA A 54 7.61 -2.39 -5.81
C ALA A 54 7.44 -1.56 -4.53
N PRO A 55 8.29 -1.78 -3.50
CA PRO A 55 8.08 -1.22 -2.18
C PRO A 55 7.67 0.24 -2.36
N GLN A 56 6.43 0.55 -1.96
CA GLN A 56 5.83 1.85 -2.22
C GLN A 56 6.83 2.89 -1.76
N ARG A 57 7.41 3.64 -2.70
CA ARG A 57 8.25 4.78 -2.33
C ARG A 57 7.35 5.75 -1.59
N ARG A 58 7.49 5.74 -0.26
CA ARG A 58 7.38 6.86 0.68
C ARG A 58 6.16 7.75 0.42
N GLN A 59 5.03 7.39 1.02
CA GLN A 59 4.06 8.43 1.39
C GLN A 59 4.32 8.78 2.85
N ASN A 60 4.96 9.95 3.02
CA ASN A 60 5.23 10.69 4.24
C ASN A 60 5.33 9.91 5.54
N VAL A 61 6.55 9.47 5.77
CA VAL A 61 7.09 9.27 7.10
C VAL A 61 7.90 10.53 7.41
N GLY A 62 7.76 11.10 8.61
CA GLY A 62 8.60 12.22 9.05
C GLY A 62 10.09 11.89 9.15
N PRO A 63 10.88 12.65 9.92
CA PRO A 63 12.28 12.30 10.21
C PRO A 63 12.40 10.84 10.64
N VAL A 64 13.57 10.21 10.42
CA VAL A 64 13.85 8.83 10.88
C VAL A 64 13.48 8.61 12.35
N ALA A 65 13.56 9.67 13.17
CA ALA A 65 13.12 9.69 14.56
C ALA A 65 11.64 9.29 14.73
N ASP A 66 10.75 9.72 13.84
CA ASP A 66 9.32 9.43 13.92
C ASP A 66 9.03 7.96 13.65
N LEU A 67 9.76 7.32 12.72
CA LEU A 67 9.65 5.87 12.50
C LEU A 67 10.11 5.08 13.70
N VAL A 68 11.25 5.49 14.26
CA VAL A 68 11.82 4.83 15.42
C VAL A 68 10.85 4.95 16.59
N ALA A 69 10.28 6.13 16.83
CA ALA A 69 9.28 6.35 17.87
C ALA A 69 8.06 5.46 17.65
N PHE A 70 7.50 5.43 16.44
CA PHE A 70 6.35 4.57 16.10
C PHE A 70 6.62 3.08 16.34
N VAL A 71 7.81 2.60 15.95
CA VAL A 71 8.19 1.20 16.15
C VAL A 71 8.39 0.89 17.64
N LEU A 72 9.00 1.81 18.42
CA LEU A 72 9.18 1.64 19.86
C LEU A 72 7.86 1.66 20.64
N GLU A 73 6.88 2.46 20.20
CA GLU A 73 5.53 2.48 20.78
C GLU A 73 4.81 1.13 20.64
N HIS A 74 5.17 0.35 19.62
CA HIS A 74 4.68 -1.01 19.40
C HIS A 74 5.65 -2.09 19.91
N GLY A 75 6.46 -1.76 20.93
CA GLY A 75 7.51 -2.61 21.47
C GLY A 75 7.07 -4.01 21.88
N ASP A 76 5.82 -4.19 22.31
CA ASP A 76 5.24 -5.48 22.70
C ASP A 76 5.19 -6.49 21.54
N THR A 77 5.30 -6.02 20.30
CA THR A 77 5.30 -6.86 19.09
C THR A 77 6.71 -7.15 18.58
N LEU A 78 7.72 -6.54 19.18
CA LEU A 78 9.12 -6.66 18.79
C LEU A 78 9.83 -7.72 19.65
N THR A 79 10.84 -8.33 19.05
CA THR A 79 11.79 -9.17 19.78
C THR A 79 12.83 -8.31 20.48
N GLU A 80 13.51 -8.85 21.49
CA GLU A 80 14.60 -8.18 22.21
C GLU A 80 15.68 -7.62 21.27
N TRP A 81 16.02 -8.37 20.22
CA TRP A 81 16.97 -7.93 19.21
C TRP A 81 16.45 -6.75 18.38
N GLU A 82 15.17 -6.76 18.00
CA GLU A 82 14.57 -5.69 17.20
C GLU A 82 14.48 -4.40 18.00
N ILE A 83 14.15 -4.47 19.29
CA ILE A 83 14.18 -3.34 20.22
C ILE A 83 15.59 -2.76 20.27
N GLY A 84 16.59 -3.60 20.55
CA GLY A 84 17.99 -3.18 20.62
C GLY A 84 18.49 -2.56 19.30
N PHE A 85 18.06 -3.08 18.16
CA PHE A 85 18.37 -2.52 16.85
C PHE A 85 17.75 -1.12 16.66
N VAL A 86 16.47 -0.95 16.97
CA VAL A 86 15.75 0.33 16.80
C VAL A 86 16.31 1.40 17.73
N GLU A 87 16.61 1.06 18.97
CA GLU A 87 17.29 1.97 19.89
C GLU A 87 18.70 2.36 19.41
N GLY A 88 19.45 1.41 18.86
CA GLY A 88 20.76 1.67 18.26
C GLY A 88 20.66 2.66 17.09
N VAL A 89 19.64 2.49 16.24
CA VAL A 89 19.32 3.41 15.16
C VAL A 89 18.90 4.79 15.69
N ALA A 90 18.10 4.86 16.75
CA ALA A 90 17.66 6.10 17.39
C ALA A 90 18.84 6.95 17.89
N ARG A 91 19.85 6.29 18.47
CA ARG A 91 21.05 6.93 19.03
C ARG A 91 22.06 7.33 17.95
N GLN A 92 21.88 6.90 16.71
CA GLN A 92 22.84 7.16 15.63
C GLN A 92 22.76 8.61 15.14
N ARG A 93 23.89 9.32 15.18
CA ARG A 93 24.00 10.73 14.71
C ARG A 93 24.20 10.89 13.20
N PHE A 94 24.49 9.80 12.50
CA PHE A 94 24.78 9.78 11.06
C PHE A 94 23.65 9.18 10.24
N ARG A 95 23.61 9.46 8.93
CA ARG A 95 22.63 8.88 8.00
C ARG A 95 22.62 7.35 8.08
N LEU A 96 21.41 6.78 8.10
CA LEU A 96 21.21 5.34 8.03
C LEU A 96 21.82 4.76 6.76
N SER A 97 22.54 3.65 6.92
CA SER A 97 22.98 2.84 5.80
C SER A 97 21.77 2.23 5.05
N PRO A 98 21.94 1.82 3.78
CA PRO A 98 20.87 1.17 3.01
C PRO A 98 20.29 -0.05 3.72
N LYS A 99 21.16 -0.87 4.34
CA LYS A 99 20.77 -2.06 5.09
C LYS A 99 19.97 -1.72 6.36
N GLN A 100 20.41 -0.70 7.12
CA GLN A 100 19.67 -0.27 8.30
C GLN A 100 18.30 0.29 7.95
N ARG A 101 18.20 1.02 6.84
CA ARG A 101 16.92 1.52 6.33
C ARG A 101 15.99 0.37 5.94
N GLU A 102 16.50 -0.65 5.26
CA GLU A 102 15.71 -1.83 4.90
C GLU A 102 15.19 -2.57 6.14
N ILE A 103 16.03 -2.74 7.18
CA ILE A 103 15.60 -3.37 8.44
C ILE A 103 14.55 -2.51 9.14
N LEU A 104 14.76 -1.20 9.24
CA LEU A 104 13.78 -0.29 9.84
C LEU A 104 12.43 -0.34 9.10
N ASP A 105 12.44 -0.32 7.77
CA ASP A 105 11.22 -0.41 6.96
C ASP A 105 10.45 -1.73 7.22
N ARG A 106 11.16 -2.86 7.43
CA ARG A 106 10.52 -4.13 7.80
C ARG A 106 9.87 -4.08 9.19
N LEU A 107 10.51 -3.43 10.16
CA LEU A 107 9.96 -3.29 11.52
C LEU A 107 8.75 -2.38 11.55
N VAL A 108 8.73 -1.31 10.74
CA VAL A 108 7.56 -0.43 10.58
C VAL A 108 6.36 -1.22 10.04
N GLN A 109 6.56 -2.08 9.02
CA GLN A 109 5.49 -2.93 8.51
C GLN A 109 4.97 -3.92 9.56
N LYS A 110 5.86 -4.42 10.43
CA LYS A 110 5.48 -5.32 11.52
C LYS A 110 4.60 -4.60 12.55
N ALA A 111 4.97 -3.39 12.96
CA ALA A 111 4.19 -2.54 13.87
C ALA A 111 2.81 -2.19 13.28
N GLN A 112 2.73 -1.78 12.02
CA GLN A 112 1.45 -1.48 11.34
C GLN A 112 0.50 -2.68 11.29
N ARG A 113 1.03 -3.89 11.08
CA ARG A 113 0.21 -5.12 11.10
C ARG A 113 -0.31 -5.45 12.49
N ALA A 114 0.42 -5.09 13.54
CA ALA A 114 -0.04 -5.26 14.91
C ALA A 114 -1.15 -4.26 15.25
N GLU A 115 -0.98 -2.99 14.87
CA GLU A 115 -1.99 -1.94 15.04
C GLU A 115 -3.31 -2.31 14.33
N ALA A 116 -3.24 -2.76 13.08
CA ALA A 116 -4.41 -3.20 12.32
C ALA A 116 -5.11 -4.46 12.88
N ARG A 117 -4.46 -5.21 13.78
CA ARG A 117 -5.07 -6.34 14.49
C ARG A 117 -5.68 -5.93 15.83
N ALA A 118 -5.27 -4.79 16.37
CA ALA A 118 -5.74 -4.25 17.63
C ALA A 118 -6.94 -3.29 17.47
N ALA A 119 -7.16 -2.78 16.25
CA ALA A 119 -8.32 -2.00 15.83
C ALA A 119 -9.50 -2.89 15.39
#